data_AF-A0A952N4E9-F1
#
_entry.id   AF-A0A952N4E9-F1
#
_cell.length_a   1.000
_cell.length_b   1.000
_cell.length_c   1.000
_cell.angle_alpha   90.00
_cell.angle_beta   90.00
_cell.angle_gamma   90.00
#
_symmetry.space_group_name_H-M   'P 1'
#
loop_
_entity.id
_entity.type
_entity.pdbx_description
1 polymer ?
#
loop_
_entity_poly.entity_id
_entity_poly.type
_entity_poly.pdbx_seq_one_letter_code
_entity_poly.pdbx_strand_id
1 'polypeptide(L)'
;MRLLIFISICLFGVSTLGVAQSSKKKKKETGTTQQPSSVDPYYPKQSYQPKEKKASGKVTYDARDKFYDRMEQVAKAHRKAEKELSKPQYSDPTYFGHKRPPKRRPPHKMKYCKECGIRH
;
A
#
# COMPACT_ATOMS: atom_id res chain seq x y z
N MET A 1 -21.27 -15.71 -41.78
CA MET A 1 -20.21 -16.73 -41.69
C MET A 1 -18.83 -16.16 -41.35
N ARG A 2 -18.31 -15.16 -42.08
CA ARG A 2 -17.02 -14.51 -41.76
C ARG A 2 -16.95 -13.91 -40.34
N LEU A 3 -18.03 -13.29 -39.87
CA LEU A 3 -18.09 -12.67 -38.55
C LEU A 3 -18.05 -13.69 -37.39
N LEU A 4 -18.62 -14.88 -37.59
CA LEU A 4 -18.59 -15.97 -36.61
C LEU A 4 -17.19 -16.60 -36.50
N ILE A 5 -16.43 -16.62 -37.59
CA ILE A 5 -15.04 -17.12 -37.61
C ILE A 5 -14.12 -16.16 -36.85
N PHE A 6 -14.30 -14.84 -36.97
CA PHE A 6 -13.52 -13.88 -36.19
C PHE A 6 -13.82 -13.97 -34.69
N ILE A 7 -15.10 -14.16 -34.32
CA ILE A 7 -15.49 -14.34 -32.92
C ILE A 7 -14.90 -15.63 -32.33
N SER A 8 -14.89 -16.74 -33.09
CA SER A 8 -14.29 -17.98 -32.60
C SER A 8 -12.77 -17.87 -32.40
N ILE A 9 -12.06 -17.15 -33.26
CA ILE A 9 -10.60 -16.93 -33.12
C ILE A 9 -10.30 -16.09 -31.87
N CYS A 10 -11.11 -15.07 -31.58
CA CYS A 10 -10.95 -14.26 -30.38
C CYS A 10 -11.23 -15.04 -29.09
N LEU A 11 -12.23 -15.93 -29.07
CA LEU A 11 -12.51 -16.73 -27.87
C LEU A 11 -11.45 -17.81 -27.59
N PHE A 12 -10.82 -18.39 -28.63
CA PHE A 12 -9.77 -19.39 -28.42
C PHE A 12 -8.41 -18.78 -28.05
N GLY A 13 -8.12 -17.53 -28.45
CA GLY A 13 -6.84 -16.86 -28.16
C GLY A 13 -6.63 -16.44 -26.70
N VAL A 14 -7.69 -16.30 -25.90
CA VAL A 14 -7.61 -15.83 -24.51
C VAL A 14 -7.28 -16.97 -23.52
N SER A 15 -7.51 -18.22 -23.92
CA SER A 15 -7.40 -19.40 -23.04
C SER A 15 -5.95 -19.85 -22.76
N THR A 16 -4.94 -19.34 -23.49
CA THR A 16 -3.55 -19.83 -23.41
C THR A 16 -2.63 -19.00 -22.49
N LEU A 17 -3.14 -17.96 -21.81
CA LEU A 17 -2.33 -17.10 -20.93
C LEU A 17 -2.26 -17.56 -19.45
N GLY A 18 -2.72 -18.78 -19.14
CA GLY A 18 -3.01 -19.22 -17.77
C GLY A 18 -1.98 -20.08 -17.03
N VAL A 19 -0.74 -20.27 -17.50
CA VAL A 19 0.24 -21.13 -16.79
C VAL A 19 1.64 -20.51 -16.75
N ALA A 20 1.83 -19.50 -15.89
CA ALA A 20 3.17 -18.99 -15.57
C ALA A 20 3.25 -18.36 -14.16
N GLN A 21 2.80 -19.09 -13.13
CA GLN A 21 3.17 -18.78 -11.74
C GLN A 21 3.58 -20.06 -10.98
N SER A 22 4.61 -20.73 -11.48
CA SER A 22 5.40 -21.64 -10.65
C SER A 22 6.40 -20.79 -9.86
N SER A 23 6.06 -20.49 -8.61
CA SER A 23 6.96 -19.86 -7.67
C SER A 23 8.15 -20.80 -7.43
N LYS A 24 9.26 -20.60 -8.13
CA LYS A 24 10.56 -21.10 -7.69
C LYS A 24 10.88 -20.39 -6.37
N LYS A 25 10.61 -21.07 -5.25
CA LYS A 25 11.25 -20.73 -3.97
C LYS A 25 12.75 -20.80 -4.21
N LYS A 26 13.38 -19.65 -4.40
CA LYS A 26 14.83 -19.51 -4.42
C LYS A 26 15.29 -19.91 -3.02
N LYS A 27 15.71 -21.17 -2.86
CA LYS A 27 16.42 -21.64 -1.67
C LYS A 27 17.66 -20.75 -1.59
N LYS A 28 17.65 -19.80 -0.66
CA LYS A 28 18.83 -18.96 -0.40
C LYS A 28 19.86 -19.93 0.16
N GLU A 29 20.79 -20.33 -0.70
CA GLU A 29 21.98 -21.08 -0.30
C GLU A 29 22.64 -20.28 0.82
N THR A 30 22.65 -20.87 2.02
CA THR A 30 23.49 -20.47 3.13
C THR A 30 24.92 -20.83 2.77
N GLY A 31 25.50 -20.05 1.85
CA GLY A 31 26.90 -20.10 1.46
C GLY A 31 27.65 -18.97 2.13
N THR A 32 28.69 -19.36 2.86
CA THR A 32 29.79 -18.53 3.38
C THR A 32 29.45 -17.66 4.59
N THR A 33 29.92 -18.08 5.76
CA THR A 33 30.06 -17.26 6.97
C THR A 33 31.08 -16.15 6.66
N GLN A 34 30.62 -15.03 6.10
CA GLN A 34 31.42 -13.82 5.97
C GLN A 34 31.68 -13.27 7.37
N GLN A 35 32.96 -13.04 7.69
CA GLN A 35 33.35 -12.34 8.91
C GLN A 35 32.82 -10.90 8.84
N PRO A 36 32.34 -10.33 9.96
CA PRO A 36 31.80 -8.98 9.96
C PRO A 36 32.91 -7.97 9.63
N SER A 37 32.81 -7.30 8.49
CA SER A 37 33.62 -6.13 8.18
C SER A 37 33.02 -4.93 8.92
N SER A 38 33.87 -4.03 9.42
CA SER A 38 33.47 -2.82 10.17
C SER A 38 32.75 -1.76 9.34
N VAL A 39 32.51 -2.03 8.06
CA VAL A 39 32.00 -1.06 7.07
C VAL A 39 30.48 -1.18 6.89
N ASP A 40 29.90 -2.35 7.16
CA ASP A 40 28.48 -2.57 6.90
C ASP A 40 27.62 -2.37 8.15
N PRO A 41 26.55 -1.55 8.10
CA PRO A 41 25.64 -1.38 9.21
C PRO A 41 24.91 -2.69 9.53
N TYR A 42 24.92 -3.07 10.81
CA TYR A 42 24.24 -4.26 11.30
C TYR A 42 22.72 -4.07 11.26
N TYR A 43 22.04 -4.84 10.40
CA TYR A 43 20.59 -4.93 10.40
C TYR A 43 20.13 -6.18 11.15
N PRO A 44 19.30 -6.05 12.20
CA PRO A 44 18.77 -7.21 12.89
C PRO A 44 17.91 -8.02 11.93
N LYS A 45 18.23 -9.32 11.77
CA LYS A 45 17.40 -10.25 11.01
C LYS A 45 16.09 -10.45 11.77
N GLN A 46 15.04 -9.71 11.41
CA GLN A 46 13.71 -9.98 11.94
C GLN A 46 13.19 -11.30 11.35
N SER A 47 13.13 -12.34 12.18
CA SER A 47 12.42 -13.58 11.87
C SER A 47 10.91 -13.33 11.95
N TYR A 48 10.33 -12.80 10.87
CA TYR A 48 8.87 -12.70 10.78
C TYR A 48 8.29 -14.12 10.72
N GLN A 49 7.82 -14.62 11.85
CA GLN A 49 6.96 -15.80 11.86
C GLN A 49 5.50 -15.34 11.70
N PRO A 50 4.80 -15.79 10.65
CA PRO A 50 3.39 -15.47 10.49
C PRO A 50 2.61 -16.03 11.69
N LYS A 51 1.85 -15.16 12.37
CA LYS A 51 0.98 -15.59 13.46
C LYS A 51 -0.06 -16.58 12.93
N GLU A 52 -0.18 -17.72 13.61
CA GLU A 52 -1.21 -18.70 13.29
C GLU A 52 -2.60 -18.11 13.49
N LYS A 53 -3.48 -18.35 12.52
CA LYS A 53 -4.86 -17.86 12.55
C LYS A 53 -5.64 -18.75 13.51
N LYS A 54 -6.25 -18.15 14.54
CA LYS A 54 -7.19 -18.90 15.39
C LYS A 54 -8.37 -19.37 14.54
N ALA A 55 -8.75 -20.63 14.70
CA ALA A 55 -9.91 -21.19 14.03
C ALA A 55 -11.16 -20.36 14.37
N SER A 56 -11.98 -20.04 13.36
CA SER A 56 -13.24 -19.34 13.57
C SER A 56 -14.14 -20.19 14.47
N GLY A 57 -14.66 -19.60 15.54
CA GLY A 57 -15.55 -20.26 16.49
C GLY A 57 -16.81 -20.84 15.81
N LYS A 58 -17.44 -21.81 16.49
CA LYS A 58 -18.65 -22.48 16.00
C LYS A 58 -19.74 -21.45 15.64
N VAL A 59 -20.49 -21.74 14.58
CA VAL A 59 -21.65 -20.94 14.15
C VAL A 59 -22.67 -20.94 15.30
N THR A 60 -22.94 -19.76 15.85
CA THR A 60 -23.96 -19.55 16.89
C THR A 60 -25.31 -19.22 16.25
N TYR A 61 -26.40 -19.29 17.02
CA TYR A 61 -27.75 -18.96 16.53
C TYR A 61 -27.80 -17.56 15.86
N ASP A 62 -27.11 -16.58 16.43
CA ASP A 62 -27.05 -15.20 15.92
C ASP A 62 -26.00 -14.97 14.81
N ALA A 63 -25.42 -16.04 14.24
CA ALA A 63 -24.33 -15.88 13.26
C ALA A 63 -24.76 -15.10 12.01
N ARG A 64 -26.04 -15.21 11.64
CA ARG A 64 -26.64 -14.47 10.52
C ARG A 64 -26.70 -12.98 10.80
N ASP A 65 -27.19 -12.59 11.98
CA ASP A 65 -27.34 -11.18 12.34
C ASP A 65 -25.97 -10.52 12.50
N LYS A 66 -25.03 -11.21 13.17
CA LYS A 66 -23.62 -10.77 13.27
C LYS A 66 -22.91 -10.65 11.92
N PHE A 67 -23.35 -11.38 10.90
CA PHE A 67 -22.82 -11.19 9.55
C PHE A 67 -23.32 -9.87 8.96
N TYR A 68 -24.63 -9.60 9.02
CA TYR A 68 -25.19 -8.35 8.51
C TYR A 68 -24.68 -7.13 9.26
N ASP A 69 -24.53 -7.20 10.58
CA ASP A 69 -23.94 -6.12 11.39
C ASP A 69 -22.51 -5.79 10.92
N ARG A 70 -21.69 -6.82 10.64
CA ARG A 70 -20.33 -6.61 10.10
C ARG A 70 -20.36 -5.99 8.72
N MET A 71 -21.28 -6.43 7.86
CA MET A 71 -21.44 -5.86 6.52
C MET A 71 -21.85 -4.39 6.58
N GLU A 72 -22.76 -4.03 7.49
CA GLU A 72 -23.17 -2.65 7.70
C GLU A 72 -22.01 -1.80 8.23
N GLN A 73 -21.25 -2.31 9.21
CA GLN A 73 -20.07 -1.62 9.74
C GLN A 73 -19.01 -1.38 8.66
N VAL A 74 -18.74 -2.36 7.79
CA VAL A 74 -17.82 -2.23 6.66
C VAL A 74 -18.32 -1.16 5.69
N ALA A 75 -19.60 -1.20 5.32
CA ALA A 75 -20.18 -0.19 4.42
C ALA A 75 -20.09 1.22 5.02
N LYS A 76 -20.36 1.37 6.31
CA LYS A 76 -20.23 2.64 7.04
C LYS A 76 -18.79 3.14 7.10
N ALA A 77 -17.84 2.24 7.33
CA ALA A 77 -16.41 2.56 7.34
C ALA A 77 -15.94 3.02 5.94
N HIS A 78 -16.37 2.33 4.88
CA HIS A 78 -16.05 2.69 3.50
C HIS A 78 -16.55 4.09 3.15
N ARG A 79 -17.83 4.37 3.44
CA ARG A 79 -18.42 5.71 3.22
C ARG A 79 -17.69 6.82 3.97
N LYS A 80 -17.26 6.55 5.21
CA LYS A 80 -16.46 7.51 5.99
C LYS A 80 -15.09 7.74 5.35
N ALA A 81 -14.41 6.66 4.94
CA ALA A 81 -13.10 6.74 4.30
C ALA A 81 -13.16 7.51 2.97
N GLU A 82 -14.16 7.23 2.12
CA GLU A 82 -14.39 7.96 0.87
C GLU A 82 -14.59 9.46 1.11
N LYS A 83 -15.41 9.82 2.12
CA LYS A 83 -15.65 11.22 2.51
C LYS A 83 -14.40 11.90 3.07
N GLU A 84 -13.50 11.17 3.71
CA GLU A 84 -12.23 11.72 4.19
C GLU A 84 -11.26 11.93 3.04
N LEU A 85 -11.19 10.97 2.12
CA LEU A 85 -10.31 11.02 0.95
C LEU A 85 -10.75 12.09 -0.06
N SER A 86 -12.05 12.39 -0.14
CA SER A 86 -12.58 13.48 -0.97
C SER A 86 -12.29 14.88 -0.43
N LYS A 87 -11.69 15.03 0.77
CA LYS A 87 -11.33 16.35 1.30
C LYS A 87 -10.21 16.94 0.43
N PRO A 88 -10.23 18.25 0.12
CA PRO A 88 -9.22 18.89 -0.71
C PRO A 88 -7.79 18.77 -0.15
N GLN A 89 -7.70 18.58 1.16
CA GLN A 89 -6.46 18.27 1.88
C GLN A 89 -5.73 17.03 1.35
N TYR A 90 -6.44 16.02 0.83
CA TYR A 90 -5.84 14.78 0.29
C TYR A 90 -5.80 14.73 -1.24
N SER A 91 -6.42 15.71 -1.93
CA SER A 91 -6.42 15.77 -3.40
C SER A 91 -5.25 16.57 -3.97
N ASP A 92 -4.67 17.48 -3.19
CA ASP A 92 -3.56 18.33 -3.65
C ASP A 92 -2.22 17.57 -3.55
N PRO A 93 -1.50 17.32 -4.67
CA PRO A 93 -0.21 16.65 -4.66
C PRO A 93 0.89 17.46 -3.98
N THR A 94 0.68 18.76 -3.73
CA THR A 94 1.61 19.61 -2.97
C THR A 94 1.45 19.44 -1.45
N TYR A 95 0.47 18.65 -1.00
CA TYR A 95 0.20 18.37 0.40
C TYR A 95 1.13 17.29 0.98
N PHE A 96 2.25 17.71 1.57
CA PHE A 96 3.21 16.83 2.28
C PHE A 96 2.74 16.39 3.68
N GLY A 97 1.44 16.12 3.87
CA GLY A 97 0.92 15.67 5.17
C GLY A 97 0.71 16.79 6.21
N HIS A 98 0.98 18.06 5.88
CA HIS A 98 0.77 19.18 6.79
C HIS A 98 -0.64 19.79 6.68
N LYS A 99 -1.47 19.67 7.74
CA LYS A 99 -2.85 20.20 7.79
C LYS A 99 -3.00 21.66 7.32
N ARG A 100 -1.96 22.47 7.49
CA ARG A 100 -1.83 23.80 6.87
C ARG A 100 -0.51 23.85 6.11
N PRO A 101 -0.48 24.41 4.89
CA PRO A 101 0.77 24.58 4.17
C PRO A 101 1.77 25.41 5.00
N PRO A 102 3.07 25.08 4.97
CA PRO A 102 4.09 25.83 5.68
C PRO A 102 4.04 27.33 5.30
N LYS A 103 4.17 28.21 6.31
CA LYS A 103 4.12 29.66 6.11
C LYS A 103 5.33 30.13 5.30
N ARG A 104 5.14 30.44 4.02
CA ARG A 104 6.14 31.13 3.20
C ARG A 104 6.10 32.63 3.49
N ARG A 105 7.22 33.21 3.92
CA ARG A 105 7.31 34.66 4.19
C ARG A 105 7.70 35.38 2.89
N PRO A 106 7.03 36.49 2.53
CA PRO A 106 7.47 37.31 1.41
C PRO A 106 8.82 37.97 1.72
N PRO A 107 9.59 38.39 0.69
CA PRO A 107 10.95 38.91 0.88
C PRO A 107 11.07 40.02 1.92
N HIS A 108 10.12 40.96 1.97
CA HIS A 108 10.14 42.07 2.94
C HIS A 108 9.89 41.65 4.40
N LYS A 109 9.44 40.42 4.67
CA LYS A 109 9.22 39.84 6.02
C LYS A 109 10.25 38.76 6.40
N MET A 110 11.19 38.47 5.50
CA MET A 110 12.37 37.62 5.75
C MET A 110 13.40 38.38 6.59
N LYS A 111 14.18 37.65 7.40
CA LYS A 111 15.19 38.24 8.28
C LYS A 111 16.36 38.72 7.42
N TYR A 112 16.80 39.96 7.61
CA TYR A 112 17.99 40.45 6.93
C TYR A 112 19.25 39.94 7.63
N CYS A 113 20.14 39.29 6.89
CA CYS A 113 21.45 38.89 7.40
C CYS A 113 22.46 40.02 7.16
N LYS A 114 23.10 40.51 8.23
CA LYS A 114 24.10 41.59 8.17
C LYS A 114 25.41 41.17 7.50
N GLU A 115 25.73 39.87 7.52
CA GLU A 115 26.94 39.32 6.92
C GLU A 115 26.79 39.11 5.41
N CYS A 116 25.65 38.54 5.00
CA CYS A 116 25.41 38.17 3.60
C CYS A 116 24.77 39.28 2.75
N GLY A 117 24.22 40.33 3.38
CA GLY A 117 23.56 41.43 2.67
C GLY A 117 22.21 41.06 2.02
N ILE A 118 21.71 39.85 2.25
CA ILE A 118 20.46 39.31 1.69
C ILE A 118 19.47 38.93 2.78
N ARG A 119 18.21 38.66 2.40
CA ARG A 119 17.15 38.25 3.32
C ARG A 119 16.93 36.74 3.28
N HIS A 120 16.83 36.12 4.46
CA HIS A 120 16.58 34.68 4.68
C HIS A 120 15.22 34.42 5.36
#